data_AF-F8NNF2-F1
#
_entry.id   AF-F8NNF2-F1
#
_cell.length_a   1.000
_cell.length_b   1.000
_cell.length_c   1.000
_cell.angle_alpha   90.00
_cell.angle_beta   90.00
_cell.angle_gamma   90.00
#
_symmetry.space_group_name_H-M   'P 1'
#
loop_
_entity.id
_entity.type
_entity.pdbx_description
1 polymer ?
#
loop_
_entity_poly.entity_id
_entity_poly.type
_entity_poly.pdbx_seq_one_letter_code
_entity_poly.pdbx_strand_id
1 'polypeptide(L)'
;MAGGLAEHGLVCYNWPWKVLMPGKQWPTTTKPKGISDLTLSEHAKLVCSLQDKGLERLYFKAVPKIKGVIYYTVVIVSNMFIAQLINCTKPVILGVAPPPSSRHSSGWRKFADQSTNRKGKPRQTNASATRVSKRKCKAHTHHRSEPNPQEGGGDKHTPSKRRRVEVVIERSHMAP
;
A
#
# COMPACT_ATOMS: atom_id res chain seq x y z
N MET A 1 1.23 18.33 -11.86
CA MET A 1 1.81 18.37 -10.50
C MET A 1 3.04 17.46 -10.38
N ALA A 2 2.96 16.16 -10.65
CA ALA A 2 4.10 15.24 -10.52
C ALA A 2 5.31 15.59 -11.41
N GLY A 3 5.07 15.94 -12.69
CA GLY A 3 6.12 16.43 -13.60
C GLY A 3 6.82 17.68 -13.07
N GLY A 4 6.06 18.70 -12.63
CA GLY A 4 6.63 19.90 -12.00
C GLY A 4 7.47 19.59 -10.75
N LEU A 5 7.06 18.63 -9.91
CA LEU A 5 7.92 18.20 -8.80
C LEU A 5 9.26 17.63 -9.30
N ALA A 6 9.26 16.75 -10.31
CA ALA A 6 10.51 16.23 -10.90
C ALA A 6 11.38 17.34 -11.50
N GLU A 7 10.79 18.23 -12.29
CA GLU A 7 11.49 19.34 -12.94
C GLU A 7 12.15 20.26 -11.92
N HIS A 8 11.50 20.50 -10.78
CA HIS A 8 12.06 21.27 -9.67
C HIS A 8 12.97 20.46 -8.74
N GLY A 9 13.15 19.16 -8.98
CA GLY A 9 13.94 18.28 -8.12
C GLY A 9 13.33 18.11 -6.74
N LEU A 10 12.01 18.13 -6.63
CA LEU A 10 11.28 17.95 -5.38
C LEU A 10 10.73 16.53 -5.27
N VAL A 11 10.83 15.95 -4.08
CA VAL A 11 10.17 14.69 -3.73
C VAL A 11 9.24 14.93 -2.55
N CYS A 12 7.98 14.54 -2.70
CA CYS A 12 6.97 14.58 -1.67
C CYS A 12 6.99 13.25 -0.89
N TYR A 13 7.18 13.31 0.42
CA TYR A 13 7.22 12.15 1.29
C TYR A 13 5.97 12.08 2.17
N ASN A 14 5.59 10.86 2.54
CA ASN A 14 4.47 10.58 3.44
C ASN A 14 3.11 11.09 2.92
N TRP A 15 2.82 10.91 1.63
CA TRP A 15 1.48 11.19 1.13
C TRP A 15 0.42 10.33 1.88
N PRO A 16 -0.65 10.94 2.42
CA PRO A 16 -1.56 10.25 3.33
C PRO A 16 -2.28 9.05 2.70
N TRP A 17 -2.52 8.03 3.52
CA TRP A 17 -3.23 6.83 3.12
C TRP A 17 -4.70 7.15 2.77
N LYS A 18 -5.20 6.59 1.67
CA LYS A 18 -6.57 6.81 1.13
C LYS A 18 -6.89 8.27 0.75
N VAL A 19 -5.90 9.14 0.62
CA VAL A 19 -6.09 10.45 -0.03
C VAL A 19 -5.70 10.30 -1.49
N LEU A 20 -6.57 10.72 -2.41
CA LEU A 20 -6.34 10.67 -3.84
C LEU A 20 -5.00 11.34 -4.20
N MET A 21 -4.15 10.64 -4.94
CA MET A 21 -2.88 11.23 -5.39
C MET A 21 -3.14 12.30 -6.45
N PRO A 22 -2.31 13.36 -6.52
CA PRO A 22 -2.51 14.44 -7.47
C PRO A 22 -2.57 13.94 -8.90
N GLY A 23 -3.49 14.47 -9.71
CA GLY A 23 -3.66 14.05 -11.11
C GLY A 23 -4.21 12.64 -11.30
N LYS A 24 -4.60 11.94 -10.23
CA LYS A 24 -5.41 10.73 -10.34
C LYS A 24 -6.88 11.16 -10.42
N GLN A 25 -7.62 10.56 -11.33
CA GLN A 25 -9.06 10.82 -11.47
C GLN A 25 -9.84 9.82 -10.63
N TRP A 26 -10.94 10.28 -10.04
CA TRP A 26 -12.00 9.38 -9.64
C TRP A 26 -12.62 8.77 -10.90
N PRO A 27 -13.20 7.56 -10.83
CA PRO A 27 -13.93 6.97 -11.96
C PRO A 27 -15.14 7.79 -12.44
N THR A 28 -15.46 8.89 -11.77
CA THR A 28 -16.55 9.79 -12.12
C THR A 28 -16.21 10.61 -13.36
N THR A 29 -17.19 10.78 -14.25
CA THR A 29 -17.07 11.33 -15.61
C THR A 29 -16.69 12.81 -15.71
N THR A 30 -16.47 13.51 -14.59
CA THR A 30 -16.17 14.93 -14.56
C THR A 30 -14.66 15.19 -14.63
N LYS A 31 -14.26 16.20 -15.42
CA LYS A 31 -12.86 16.62 -15.54
C LYS A 31 -12.30 16.97 -14.16
N PRO A 32 -11.11 16.46 -13.79
CA PRO A 32 -10.54 16.72 -12.48
C PRO A 32 -10.16 18.20 -12.31
N LYS A 33 -10.53 18.78 -11.17
CA LYS A 33 -10.13 20.12 -10.72
C LYS A 33 -9.01 20.08 -9.67
N GLY A 34 -8.33 18.94 -9.52
CA GLY A 34 -7.13 18.83 -8.68
C GLY A 34 -7.48 18.70 -7.20
N ILE A 35 -6.95 19.58 -6.34
CA ILE A 35 -7.24 19.56 -4.89
C ILE A 35 -8.75 19.71 -4.61
N SER A 36 -9.47 20.37 -5.50
CA SER A 36 -10.93 20.53 -5.42
C SER A 36 -11.71 19.22 -5.58
N ASP A 37 -11.09 18.15 -6.08
CA ASP A 37 -11.72 16.83 -6.24
C ASP A 37 -11.60 15.94 -4.99
N LEU A 38 -10.88 16.41 -3.98
CA LEU A 38 -10.77 15.71 -2.71
C LEU A 38 -12.05 15.90 -1.91
N THR A 39 -12.54 14.81 -1.31
CA THR A 39 -13.64 14.87 -0.35
C THR A 39 -13.22 15.66 0.90
N LEU A 40 -14.18 16.17 1.69
CA LEU A 40 -13.89 16.87 2.94
C LEU A 40 -13.05 16.01 3.91
N SER A 41 -13.30 14.70 3.96
CA SER A 41 -12.50 13.76 4.75
C SER A 41 -11.06 13.65 4.26
N GLU A 42 -10.82 13.70 2.95
CA GLU A 42 -9.48 13.69 2.38
C GLU A 42 -8.75 15.01 2.60
N HIS A 43 -9.45 16.14 2.49
CA HIS A 43 -8.92 17.47 2.87
C HIS A 43 -8.45 17.48 4.32
N ALA A 44 -9.30 17.05 5.24
CA ALA A 44 -8.97 16.99 6.66
C ALA A 44 -7.71 16.12 6.90
N LYS A 45 -7.62 14.94 6.28
CA LYS A 45 -6.44 14.08 6.38
C LYS A 45 -5.18 14.75 5.82
N LEU A 46 -5.29 15.44 4.70
CA LEU A 46 -4.18 16.14 4.08
C LEU A 46 -3.66 17.26 4.99
N VAL A 47 -4.58 18.08 5.53
CA VAL A 47 -4.26 19.15 6.49
C VAL A 47 -3.63 18.57 7.76
N CYS A 48 -4.22 17.54 8.35
CA CYS A 48 -3.64 16.86 9.52
C CYS A 48 -2.23 16.33 9.21
N SER A 49 -2.00 15.76 8.02
CA SER A 49 -0.68 15.24 7.64
C SER A 49 0.37 16.35 7.47
N LEU A 50 -0.03 17.55 7.04
CA LEU A 50 0.86 18.71 6.94
C LEU A 50 1.19 19.30 8.32
N GLN A 51 0.22 19.28 9.23
CA GLN A 51 0.33 19.83 10.58
C GLN A 51 0.93 18.86 11.61
N ASP A 52 0.98 17.56 11.28
CA ASP A 52 1.56 16.54 12.14
C ASP A 52 3.01 16.91 12.53
N LYS A 53 3.40 16.63 13.77
CA LYS A 53 4.77 16.83 14.27
C LYS A 53 5.57 15.51 14.28
N GLY A 54 4.92 14.40 13.96
CA GLY A 54 5.51 13.08 13.93
C GLY A 54 6.37 12.79 12.69
N LEU A 55 6.94 11.58 12.68
CA LEU A 55 7.77 11.06 11.58
C LEU A 55 6.98 10.80 10.29
N GLU A 56 5.65 10.71 10.39
CA GLU A 56 4.74 10.50 9.27
C GLU A 56 4.19 11.81 8.68
N ARG A 57 4.68 12.97 9.14
CA ARG A 57 4.33 14.27 8.56
C ARG A 57 4.56 14.28 7.05
N LEU A 58 3.64 14.85 6.30
CA LEU A 58 3.78 15.15 4.87
C LEU A 58 4.80 16.28 4.70
N TYR A 59 5.86 16.05 3.93
CA TYR A 59 6.86 17.08 3.65
C TYR A 59 7.46 16.94 2.25
N PHE A 60 8.04 18.03 1.79
CA PHE A 60 8.76 18.12 0.52
C PHE A 60 10.24 18.21 0.80
N LYS A 61 11.03 17.38 0.11
CA LYS A 61 12.49 17.46 0.15
C LYS A 61 12.99 17.91 -1.20
N ALA A 62 13.77 18.98 -1.20
CA ALA A 62 14.53 19.38 -2.36
C ALA A 62 15.75 18.46 -2.55
N VAL A 63 15.93 18.02 -3.79
CA VAL A 63 17.16 17.45 -4.29
C VAL A 63 18.03 18.63 -4.67
N PRO A 64 19.21 18.81 -4.05
CA PRO A 64 20.02 19.99 -4.25
C PRO A 64 20.40 20.15 -5.72
N LYS A 65 19.92 21.21 -6.37
CA LYS A 65 20.38 21.59 -7.71
C LYS A 65 21.68 22.36 -7.58
N ILE A 66 22.79 21.66 -7.52
CA ILE A 66 24.10 22.31 -7.42
C ILE A 66 24.51 22.75 -8.83
N LYS A 67 24.55 24.06 -9.04
CA LYS A 67 25.15 24.68 -10.22
C LYS A 67 26.55 25.12 -9.85
N GLY A 68 27.57 24.57 -10.47
CA GLY A 68 28.96 24.97 -10.25
C GLY A 68 29.95 23.82 -10.18
N VAL A 69 31.22 24.16 -10.32
CA VAL A 69 32.35 23.26 -10.63
C VAL A 69 33.00 22.67 -9.35
N ILE A 70 32.71 23.23 -8.17
CA ILE A 70 33.57 23.11 -6.99
C ILE A 70 33.40 21.76 -6.24
N TYR A 71 32.32 21.01 -6.51
CA TYR A 71 32.12 19.64 -5.99
C TYR A 71 31.58 18.73 -7.09
N TYR A 72 32.42 18.40 -8.08
CA TYR A 72 32.02 17.59 -9.24
C TYR A 72 31.22 16.35 -8.85
N THR A 73 31.64 15.61 -7.83
CA THR A 73 30.96 14.39 -7.37
C THR A 73 29.54 14.67 -6.84
N VAL A 74 29.37 15.69 -6.00
CA VAL A 74 28.06 16.03 -5.41
C VAL A 74 27.10 16.58 -6.47
N VAL A 75 27.62 17.37 -7.42
CA VAL A 75 26.87 17.89 -8.58
C VAL A 75 26.39 16.75 -9.47
N ILE A 76 27.27 15.81 -9.83
CA ILE A 76 26.95 14.65 -10.67
C ILE A 76 25.85 13.80 -10.01
N VAL A 77 26.00 13.47 -8.73
CA VAL A 77 25.02 12.63 -8.01
C VAL A 77 23.64 13.31 -7.96
N SER A 78 23.62 14.62 -7.70
CA SER A 78 22.36 15.36 -7.58
C SER A 78 21.64 15.51 -8.92
N ASN A 79 22.38 15.85 -9.98
CA ASN A 79 21.82 15.92 -11.34
C ASN A 79 21.36 14.54 -11.83
N MET A 80 22.11 13.47 -11.52
CA MET A 80 21.68 12.11 -11.82
C MET A 80 20.37 11.77 -11.09
N PHE A 81 20.21 12.20 -9.84
CA PHE A 81 18.97 11.99 -9.11
C PHE A 81 17.79 12.72 -9.75
N ILE A 82 17.96 13.98 -10.15
CA ILE A 82 16.92 14.75 -10.85
C ILE A 82 16.55 14.10 -12.18
N ALA A 83 17.55 13.69 -12.97
CA ALA A 83 17.33 12.95 -14.21
C ALA A 83 16.54 11.65 -13.95
N GLN A 84 16.81 10.96 -12.84
CA GLN A 84 16.05 9.76 -12.45
C GLN A 84 14.58 10.06 -12.10
N LEU A 85 14.28 11.23 -11.52
CA LEU A 85 12.91 11.67 -11.29
C LEU A 85 12.20 11.95 -12.62
N ILE A 86 12.83 12.70 -13.52
CA ILE A 86 12.28 13.09 -14.83
C ILE A 86 12.05 11.84 -15.70
N ASN A 87 13.04 10.94 -15.76
CA ASN A 87 12.95 9.69 -16.52
C ASN A 87 12.14 8.59 -15.82
N CYS A 88 11.40 8.93 -14.76
CA CYS A 88 10.47 8.03 -14.06
C CYS A 88 11.10 6.76 -13.49
N THR A 89 12.42 6.75 -13.26
CA THR A 89 13.10 5.62 -12.58
C THR A 89 12.96 5.74 -11.06
N LYS A 90 12.76 6.95 -10.55
CA LYS A 90 12.44 7.22 -9.14
C LYS A 90 11.09 7.94 -9.00
N PRO A 91 10.32 7.63 -7.94
CA PRO A 91 9.05 8.29 -7.69
C PRO A 91 9.26 9.71 -7.15
N VAL A 92 8.36 10.62 -7.52
CA VAL A 92 8.29 12.00 -7.02
C VAL A 92 7.36 12.15 -5.82
N ILE A 93 6.43 11.20 -5.62
CA ILE A 93 5.57 11.16 -4.43
C ILE A 93 5.64 9.76 -3.83
N LEU A 94 5.94 9.68 -2.54
CA LEU A 94 5.99 8.47 -1.73
C LEU A 94 4.89 8.53 -0.68
N GLY A 95 3.95 7.58 -0.73
CA GLY A 95 2.90 7.44 0.26
C GLY A 95 3.39 6.83 1.57
N VAL A 96 2.62 7.08 2.63
CA VAL A 96 2.82 6.41 3.92
C VAL A 96 2.62 4.90 3.81
N ALA A 97 3.16 4.18 4.79
CA ALA A 97 2.90 2.76 4.95
C ALA A 97 1.39 2.55 5.18
N PRO A 98 0.77 1.55 4.53
CA PRO A 98 -0.61 1.20 4.82
C PRO A 98 -0.74 0.75 6.28
N PRO A 99 -1.88 1.02 6.93
CA PRO A 99 -2.14 0.53 8.28
C PRO A 99 -2.22 -1.00 8.31
N PRO A 100 -2.04 -1.65 9.48
CA PRO A 100 -2.01 -3.11 9.59
C PRO A 100 -3.29 -3.81 9.10
N SER A 101 -4.44 -3.15 9.24
CA SER A 101 -5.76 -3.63 8.78
C SER A 101 -5.96 -3.52 7.26
N SER A 102 -5.06 -2.85 6.55
CA SER A 102 -5.15 -2.70 5.10
C SER A 102 -4.90 -4.03 4.38
N ARG A 103 -5.69 -4.29 3.33
CA ARG A 103 -5.46 -5.42 2.40
C ARG A 103 -4.20 -5.24 1.53
N HIS A 104 -3.60 -4.05 1.53
CA HIS A 104 -2.46 -3.73 0.69
C HIS A 104 -1.15 -3.92 1.45
N SER A 105 -0.21 -4.64 0.83
CA SER A 105 1.11 -4.94 1.39
C SER A 105 2.07 -3.75 1.41
N SER A 106 1.81 -2.71 0.62
CA SER A 106 2.70 -1.54 0.51
C SER A 106 1.95 -0.27 0.11
N GLY A 107 2.57 0.87 0.42
CA GLY A 107 2.06 2.21 0.14
C GLY A 107 2.13 2.55 -1.35
N TRP A 108 1.45 3.63 -1.71
CA TRP A 108 1.46 4.16 -3.07
C TRP A 108 2.77 4.90 -3.36
N ARG A 109 3.15 4.94 -4.63
CA ARG A 109 4.13 5.88 -5.17
C ARG A 109 3.68 6.41 -6.52
N LYS A 110 4.04 7.65 -6.85
CA LYS A 110 3.74 8.33 -8.11
C LYS A 110 5.01 8.83 -8.78
N PHE A 111 5.06 8.70 -10.11
CA PHE A 111 6.19 9.07 -10.96
C PHE A 111 5.86 10.32 -11.79
N ALA A 112 6.86 10.89 -12.47
CA ALA A 112 6.71 12.14 -13.21
C ALA A 112 5.74 12.01 -14.40
N ASP A 113 5.71 10.84 -15.05
CA ASP A 113 4.75 10.41 -16.09
C ASP A 113 3.33 10.19 -15.56
N GLN A 114 3.08 10.51 -14.29
CA GLN A 114 1.83 10.34 -13.57
C GLN A 114 1.44 8.89 -13.27
N SER A 115 2.23 7.91 -13.70
CA SER A 115 2.02 6.51 -13.37
C SER A 115 2.08 6.29 -11.86
N THR A 116 1.32 5.30 -11.38
CA THR A 116 1.25 4.96 -9.96
C THR A 116 1.33 3.46 -9.77
N ASN A 117 1.98 3.02 -8.68
CA ASN A 117 1.94 1.62 -8.26
C ASN A 117 2.05 1.52 -6.72
N ARG A 118 1.83 0.31 -6.20
CA ARG A 118 1.91 -0.02 -4.77
C ARG A 118 3.20 -0.73 -4.41
N LYS A 119 4.33 -0.05 -4.63
CA LYS A 119 5.67 -0.52 -4.25
C LYS A 119 6.39 0.54 -3.39
N GLY A 120 5.61 1.24 -2.55
CA GLY A 120 6.10 2.21 -1.57
C GLY A 120 6.51 1.53 -0.25
N LYS A 121 6.41 2.26 0.87
CA LYS A 121 6.72 1.73 2.21
C LYS A 121 5.89 0.46 2.50
N PRO A 122 6.47 -0.60 3.09
CA PRO A 122 5.73 -1.81 3.44
C PRO A 122 4.62 -1.49 4.46
N ARG A 123 3.56 -2.29 4.45
CA ARG A 123 2.46 -2.19 5.42
C ARG A 123 3.01 -2.27 6.84
N GLN A 124 2.50 -1.42 7.71
CA GLN A 124 2.81 -1.44 9.13
C GLN A 124 2.48 -2.84 9.71
N THR A 125 3.39 -3.39 10.50
CA THR A 125 3.15 -4.65 11.21
C THR A 125 2.35 -4.37 12.47
N ASN A 126 1.40 -5.26 12.79
CA ASN A 126 0.78 -5.22 14.11
C ASN A 126 1.72 -5.98 15.06
N ALA A 127 2.32 -5.27 16.01
CA ALA A 127 3.24 -5.86 17.00
C ALA A 127 2.56 -6.99 17.81
N SER A 128 1.25 -6.91 18.01
CA SER A 128 0.47 -7.94 18.72
C SER A 128 0.14 -9.17 17.87
N ALA A 129 0.31 -9.10 16.55
CA ALA A 129 0.05 -10.21 15.63
C ALA A 129 1.33 -11.01 15.36
N THR A 130 1.97 -11.51 16.42
CA THR A 130 3.08 -12.45 16.28
C THR A 130 2.53 -13.74 15.65
N ARG A 131 2.88 -13.98 14.38
CA ARG A 131 2.53 -15.23 13.70
C ARG A 131 3.22 -16.37 14.42
N VAL A 132 2.46 -17.17 15.17
CA VAL A 132 2.89 -18.50 15.60
C VAL A 132 3.11 -19.32 14.33
N SER A 133 4.37 -19.44 13.91
CA SER A 133 4.77 -20.32 12.83
C SER A 133 4.44 -21.75 13.26
N LYS A 134 3.34 -22.33 12.75
CA LYS A 134 3.08 -23.76 12.87
C LYS A 134 4.22 -24.49 12.16
N ARG A 135 5.21 -24.96 12.93
CA ARG A 135 6.20 -25.92 12.45
C ARG A 135 5.42 -27.14 11.95
N LYS A 136 5.47 -27.41 10.64
CA LYS A 136 4.99 -28.67 10.07
C LYS A 136 5.88 -29.77 10.63
N CYS A 137 5.40 -30.55 11.59
CA CYS A 137 5.99 -31.86 11.86
C CYS A 137 5.80 -32.69 10.60
N LYS A 138 6.91 -33.06 9.94
CA LYS A 138 6.88 -34.03 8.84
C LYS A 138 6.40 -35.35 9.43
N ALA A 139 5.20 -35.79 9.06
CA ALA A 139 4.74 -37.13 9.38
C ALA A 139 5.64 -38.13 8.65
N HIS A 140 6.18 -39.11 9.39
CA HIS A 140 6.93 -40.22 8.84
C HIS A 140 6.01 -41.08 7.97
N THR A 141 6.32 -41.20 6.68
CA THR A 141 5.71 -42.17 5.77
C THR A 141 6.17 -43.57 6.17
N HIS A 142 5.28 -44.41 6.68
CA HIS A 142 5.50 -45.86 6.76
C HIS A 142 5.07 -46.50 5.45
N HIS A 143 6.03 -47.10 4.76
CA HIS A 143 5.85 -47.96 3.60
C HIS A 143 5.37 -49.33 4.12
N ARG A 144 4.17 -49.77 3.74
CA ARG A 144 3.82 -51.20 3.80
C ARG A 144 2.88 -51.55 2.65
N SER A 145 3.37 -52.45 1.83
CA SER A 145 2.79 -53.02 0.62
C SER A 145 1.51 -53.82 0.89
N GLU A 146 0.66 -53.84 -0.13
CA GLU A 146 -0.65 -54.51 -0.25
C GLU A 146 -0.60 -56.04 0.00
N PRO A 147 -1.77 -56.66 0.22
CA PRO A 147 -2.42 -57.34 -0.92
C PRO A 147 -3.95 -57.14 -1.04
N ASN A 148 -4.40 -57.06 -2.29
CA ASN A 148 -5.78 -57.31 -2.80
C ASN A 148 -6.11 -58.83 -2.66
N PRO A 149 -7.36 -59.36 -2.76
CA PRO A 149 -8.43 -58.92 -3.66
C PRO A 149 -9.91 -59.05 -3.22
N GLN A 150 -10.76 -58.38 -4.02
CA GLN A 150 -12.08 -58.77 -4.51
C GLN A 150 -13.39 -58.49 -3.72
N GLU A 151 -14.33 -57.99 -4.53
CA GLU A 151 -15.80 -58.04 -4.48
C GLU A 151 -16.61 -57.18 -3.49
N GLY A 152 -17.65 -56.53 -4.04
CA GLY A 152 -18.86 -56.16 -3.29
C GLY A 152 -19.38 -54.76 -3.60
N GLY A 153 -20.52 -54.69 -4.28
CA GLY A 153 -21.20 -53.47 -4.72
C GLY A 153 -21.74 -52.56 -3.60
N GLY A 154 -22.26 -51.41 -4.00
CA GLY A 154 -23.00 -50.54 -3.10
C GLY A 154 -23.13 -49.10 -3.58
N ASP A 155 -24.22 -48.83 -4.28
CA ASP A 155 -24.83 -47.51 -4.45
C ASP A 155 -24.80 -46.68 -3.15
N LYS A 156 -24.54 -45.36 -3.25
CA LYS A 156 -25.15 -44.30 -2.41
C LYS A 156 -24.71 -42.88 -2.80
N HIS A 157 -25.63 -42.25 -3.52
CA HIS A 157 -26.07 -40.85 -3.41
C HIS A 157 -25.46 -40.04 -2.24
N THR A 158 -24.78 -38.93 -2.56
CA THR A 158 -24.34 -37.92 -1.59
C THR A 158 -25.36 -36.79 -1.49
N PRO A 159 -25.96 -36.51 -0.32
CA PRO A 159 -26.81 -35.35 -0.14
C PRO A 159 -26.00 -34.13 0.29
N SER A 160 -26.24 -33.04 -0.45
CA SER A 160 -25.94 -31.65 -0.11
C SER A 160 -26.30 -31.32 1.34
N LYS A 161 -25.33 -30.85 2.14
CA LYS A 161 -25.57 -30.23 3.45
C LYS A 161 -25.33 -28.73 3.38
N ARG A 162 -26.43 -27.99 3.16
CA ARG A 162 -26.63 -26.62 3.66
C ARG A 162 -26.31 -26.58 5.16
N ARG A 163 -25.51 -25.60 5.61
CA ARG A 163 -25.56 -25.11 7.00
C ARG A 163 -26.00 -23.65 7.00
N ARG A 164 -27.16 -23.45 7.63
CA ARG A 164 -27.76 -22.18 8.06
C ARG A 164 -27.01 -21.68 9.31
N VAL A 165 -26.79 -20.35 9.34
CA VAL A 165 -27.11 -19.35 10.40
C VAL A 165 -26.37 -19.57 11.74
N GLU A 166 -25.65 -18.58 12.29
CA GLU A 166 -26.25 -17.50 13.10
C GLU A 166 -25.51 -16.15 13.01
N VAL A 167 -26.33 -15.10 12.93
CA VAL A 167 -25.99 -13.69 13.08
C VAL A 167 -26.19 -13.36 14.55
N VAL A 168 -25.12 -13.01 15.26
CA VAL A 168 -25.22 -12.42 16.60
C VAL A 168 -25.06 -10.92 16.45
N ILE A 169 -26.18 -10.20 16.61
CA ILE A 169 -26.21 -8.75 16.81
C ILE A 169 -26.23 -8.55 18.32
N GLU A 170 -25.16 -7.99 18.88
CA GLU A 170 -25.18 -7.51 20.26
C GLU A 170 -25.26 -5.98 20.23
N ARG A 171 -26.45 -5.48 20.59
CA ARG A 171 -26.72 -4.07 20.94
C ARG A 171 -26.93 -4.04 22.45
N SER A 172 -26.24 -3.13 23.13
CA SER A 172 -26.61 -2.54 24.43
C SER A 172 -25.43 -1.68 24.92
N HIS A 173 -25.55 -0.56 25.62
CA HIS A 173 -26.64 0.39 25.88
C HIS A 173 -25.93 1.68 26.35
N MET A 174 -26.44 2.86 25.95
CA MET A 174 -26.14 4.13 26.63
C MET A 174 -26.98 4.23 27.90
N ALA A 175 -26.42 4.94 28.89
CA ALA A 175 -27.05 5.92 29.81
C ALA A 175 -26.63 5.70 31.28
N PRO A 176 -26.79 6.70 32.16
CA PRO A 176 -27.15 8.11 31.92
C PRO A 176 -25.97 9.08 31.99
#